data_AF-A0A1Y4RB42-F1
#
_entry.id   AF-A0A1Y4RB42-F1
#
_cell.length_a   1.000
_cell.length_b   1.000
_cell.length_c   1.000
_cell.angle_alpha   90.00
_cell.angle_beta   90.00
_cell.angle_gamma   90.00
#
_symmetry.space_group_name_H-M   'P 1'
#
loop_
_entity.id
_entity.type
_entity.pdbx_description
1 polymer ?
#
loop_
_entity_poly.entity_id
_entity_poly.type
_entity_poly.pdbx_seq_one_letter_code
_entity_poly.pdbx_strand_id
1 'polypeptide(L)'
;MMDFGNTLVKWKYEIVNSFVPANGRRISNGLIENRNKSIKLLKHSSNGYLNWHRFKTRIMYSLNKDSTYHLYPIKNKGDFTE
;
A
#
# COMPACT_ATOMS: atom_id res chain seq x y z
N MET A 1 -24.52 14.95 -12.08
CA MET A 1 -24.52 13.83 -13.05
C MET A 1 -23.34 13.92 -14.04
N MET A 2 -22.92 15.13 -14.45
CA MET A 2 -21.76 15.36 -15.32
C MET A 2 -20.42 14.86 -14.73
N ASP A 3 -20.19 14.98 -13.42
CA ASP A 3 -18.86 14.71 -12.82
C ASP A 3 -18.43 13.25 -12.90
N PHE A 4 -19.38 12.32 -12.77
CA PHE A 4 -19.11 10.89 -12.91
C PHE A 4 -18.71 10.55 -14.35
N GLY A 5 -19.46 11.08 -15.33
CA GLY A 5 -19.14 10.91 -16.75
C GLY A 5 -17.76 11.50 -17.11
N ASN A 6 -17.47 12.70 -16.62
CA ASN A 6 -16.16 13.35 -16.82
C ASN A 6 -15.01 12.52 -16.22
N THR A 7 -15.25 11.86 -15.08
CA THR A 7 -14.26 10.95 -14.47
C THR A 7 -14.00 9.73 -15.36
N LEU A 8 -15.06 9.11 -15.89
CA LEU A 8 -14.91 7.96 -16.81
C LEU A 8 -14.19 8.33 -18.10
N VAL A 9 -14.48 9.49 -18.68
CA VAL A 9 -13.80 9.99 -19.88
C VAL A 9 -12.32 10.25 -19.58
N LYS A 10 -12.02 10.91 -18.46
CA LYS A 10 -10.65 11.22 -18.04
C LYS A 10 -9.79 9.97 -17.84
N TRP A 11 -10.35 8.92 -17.25
CA TRP A 11 -9.64 7.69 -16.90
C TRP A 11 -9.86 6.53 -17.88
N LYS A 12 -10.43 6.82 -19.07
CA LYS A 12 -10.81 5.79 -20.05
C LYS A 12 -9.65 4.86 -20.39
N TYR A 13 -8.46 5.42 -20.61
CA TYR A 13 -7.28 4.66 -21.02
C TYR A 13 -6.83 3.68 -19.92
N GLU A 14 -6.78 4.15 -18.67
CA GLU A 14 -6.40 3.37 -17.50
C GLU A 14 -7.44 2.28 -17.18
N ILE A 15 -8.73 2.60 -17.33
CA ILE A 15 -9.81 1.62 -17.16
C ILE A 15 -9.66 0.49 -18.17
N VAL A 16 -9.46 0.80 -19.45
CA VAL A 16 -9.25 -0.22 -20.50
C VAL A 16 -8.01 -1.06 -20.20
N ASN A 17 -6.90 -0.43 -19.83
CA ASN A 17 -5.65 -1.13 -19.51
C ASN A 17 -5.77 -2.02 -18.27
N SER A 18 -6.66 -1.70 -17.32
CA SER A 18 -6.85 -2.51 -16.11
C SER A 18 -7.40 -3.92 -16.40
N PHE A 19 -8.02 -4.14 -17.58
CA PHE A 19 -8.48 -5.45 -18.02
C PHE A 19 -7.35 -6.32 -18.58
N VAL A 20 -6.22 -5.72 -18.97
CA VAL A 20 -5.05 -6.44 -19.49
C VAL A 20 -4.29 -7.05 -18.30
N PRO A 21 -4.06 -8.38 -18.28
CA PRO A 21 -3.30 -9.01 -17.20
C PRO A 21 -1.84 -8.57 -17.24
N ALA A 22 -1.31 -8.11 -16.11
CA ALA A 22 0.11 -7.83 -15.94
C ALA A 22 0.81 -9.12 -15.48
N ASN A 23 1.91 -9.50 -16.13
CA ASN A 23 2.70 -10.71 -15.78
C ASN A 23 1.85 -11.99 -15.67
N GLY A 24 0.89 -12.17 -16.58
CA GLY A 24 0.03 -13.37 -16.63
C GLY A 24 -1.06 -13.43 -15.56
N ARG A 25 -1.22 -12.38 -14.73
CA ARG A 25 -2.28 -12.32 -13.71
C ARG A 25 -3.05 -11.01 -13.79
N ARG A 26 -4.38 -11.09 -13.83
CA ARG A 26 -5.23 -9.90 -13.68
C ARG A 26 -5.07 -9.35 -12.26
N ILE A 27 -4.75 -8.06 -12.15
CA ILE A 27 -4.75 -7.36 -10.87
C ILE A 27 -6.22 -7.22 -10.44
N SER A 28 -6.65 -8.03 -9.48
CA SER A 28 -8.00 -7.97 -8.95
C SER A 28 -8.12 -6.83 -7.94
N ASN A 29 -9.21 -6.07 -8.03
CA ASN A 29 -9.57 -5.05 -7.04
C ASN A 29 -9.62 -5.61 -5.62
N GLY A 30 -10.01 -6.88 -5.46
CA GLY A 30 -10.11 -7.54 -4.16
C GLY A 30 -8.78 -7.59 -3.38
N LEU A 31 -7.63 -7.66 -4.07
CA LEU A 31 -6.32 -7.61 -3.40
C LEU A 31 -6.09 -6.24 -2.75
N ILE A 32 -6.40 -5.16 -3.48
CA ILE A 32 -6.25 -3.79 -2.99
C ILE A 32 -7.30 -3.45 -1.93
N GLU A 33 -8.54 -3.91 -2.10
CA GLU A 33 -9.61 -3.75 -1.11
C GLU A 33 -9.24 -4.40 0.22
N ASN A 34 -8.66 -5.60 0.20
CA ASN A 34 -8.16 -6.26 1.40
C ASN A 34 -7.06 -5.43 2.09
N ARG A 35 -6.12 -4.88 1.33
CA ARG A 35 -5.07 -3.99 1.87
C ARG A 35 -5.68 -2.72 2.51
N ASN A 36 -6.65 -2.11 1.85
CA ASN A 36 -7.36 -0.94 2.37
C ASN A 36 -8.14 -1.27 3.66
N LYS A 37 -8.71 -2.47 3.77
CA LYS A 37 -9.37 -2.95 5.00
C LYS A 37 -8.37 -3.06 6.16
N SER A 38 -7.18 -3.63 5.93
CA SER A 38 -6.13 -3.70 6.95
C SER A 38 -5.66 -2.30 7.41
N ILE A 39 -5.47 -1.36 6.48
CA ILE A 39 -5.08 0.02 6.83
C ILE A 39 -6.16 0.71 7.67
N LYS A 40 -7.44 0.55 7.29
CA LYS A 40 -8.59 1.10 8.06
C LYS A 40 -8.62 0.52 9.47
N LEU A 41 -8.42 -0.79 9.60
CA LEU A 41 -8.37 -1.47 10.91
C LEU A 41 -7.22 -0.95 11.78
N LEU A 42 -6.02 -0.80 11.21
CA LEU A 42 -4.86 -0.25 11.93
C LEU A 42 -5.13 1.17 12.44
N LYS A 43 -5.73 2.02 11.61
CA LYS A 43 -6.10 3.38 11.98
C LYS A 43 -7.12 3.39 13.11
N HIS A 44 -8.16 2.56 13.01
CA HIS A 44 -9.22 2.46 14.01
C HIS A 44 -8.72 1.91 15.35
N SER A 45 -7.98 0.80 15.32
CA SER A 45 -7.39 0.17 16.52
C SER A 45 -6.45 1.10 17.29
N SER A 46 -5.86 2.09 16.62
CA SER A 46 -4.95 3.06 17.25
C SER A 46 -5.66 4.31 17.77
N ASN A 47 -6.99 4.38 17.69
CA ASN A 47 -7.80 5.58 17.94
C ASN A 47 -7.37 6.78 17.08
N GLY A 48 -6.92 6.49 15.86
CA GLY A 48 -6.36 7.49 14.95
C GLY A 48 -4.86 7.73 15.14
N TYR A 49 -4.27 8.42 14.18
CA TYR A 49 -2.87 8.81 14.19
C TYR A 49 -2.77 10.32 13.98
N LEU A 50 -2.11 11.01 14.91
CA LEU A 50 -1.80 12.43 14.77
C LEU A 50 -0.56 12.66 13.90
N ASN A 51 0.43 11.77 14.01
CA ASN A 51 1.68 11.86 13.27
C ASN A 51 1.64 10.96 12.02
N TRP A 52 1.70 11.59 10.83
CA TRP A 52 1.71 10.91 9.53
C TRP A 52 2.91 9.99 9.34
N HIS A 53 4.11 10.43 9.75
CA HIS A 53 5.32 9.63 9.63
C HIS A 53 5.19 8.32 10.41
N ARG A 54 4.71 8.38 11.66
CA ARG A 54 4.46 7.19 12.48
C ARG A 54 3.39 6.28 11.87
N PHE A 55 2.33 6.84 11.31
CA PHE A 55 1.28 6.06 10.64
C PHE A 55 1.82 5.32 9.41
N LYS A 56 2.55 6.03 8.54
CA LYS A 56 3.19 5.46 7.35
C LYS A 56 4.12 4.31 7.71
N THR A 57 5.01 4.51 8.68
CA THR A 57 5.97 3.47 9.11
C THR A 57 5.26 2.22 9.61
N ARG A 58 4.18 2.37 10.38
CA ARG A 58 3.38 1.22 10.85
C ARG A 58 2.62 0.52 9.73
N ILE A 59 2.07 1.26 8.76
CA ILE A 59 1.45 0.64 7.58
C ILE A 59 2.47 -0.22 6.84
N MET A 60 3.63 0.34 6.53
CA MET A 60 4.68 -0.37 5.79
C MET A 60 5.11 -1.65 6.52
N TYR A 61 5.29 -1.57 7.84
CA TYR A 61 5.61 -2.74 8.68
C TYR A 61 4.48 -3.77 8.73
N SER A 62 3.21 -3.33 8.79
CA SER A 62 2.07 -4.26 8.90
C SER A 62 1.69 -4.95 7.58
N LEU A 63 1.95 -4.31 6.44
CA LEU A 63 1.55 -4.82 5.12
C LEU A 63 2.62 -5.66 4.45
N ASN A 64 3.90 -5.39 4.73
CA ASN A 64 5.01 -6.16 4.19
C ASN A 64 5.17 -7.45 5.00
N LYS A 65 5.06 -8.60 4.34
CA LYS A 65 5.29 -9.88 5.01
C LYS A 65 6.76 -10.10 5.32
N ASP A 66 7.63 -9.49 4.51
CA ASP A 66 9.08 -9.62 4.62
C ASP A 66 9.68 -8.64 5.64
N SER A 67 8.90 -7.67 6.15
CA SER A 67 9.38 -6.80 7.21
C SER A 67 9.47 -7.59 8.51
N THR A 68 10.68 -7.95 8.87
CA THR A 68 11.03 -8.62 10.12
C THR A 68 11.49 -7.58 11.15
N TYR A 69 11.22 -7.82 12.43
CA TYR A 69 11.84 -7.05 13.50
C TYR A 69 13.23 -7.62 13.79
N HIS A 70 14.21 -6.75 13.94
CA HIS A 70 15.55 -7.16 14.36
C HIS A 70 15.73 -6.76 15.82
N LEU A 71 16.13 -7.72 16.67
CA LEU A 71 16.47 -7.45 18.07
C LEU A 71 17.69 -6.53 18.18
N TYR A 72 18.59 -6.63 17.20
CA TYR A 72 19.80 -5.82 17.10
C TYR A 72 19.65 -4.79 15.98
N PRO A 73 20.29 -3.61 16.10
CA PRO A 73 20.30 -2.62 15.04
C PRO A 73 20.83 -3.25 13.75
N ILE A 74 20.13 -3.00 12.65
CA ILE A 74 20.53 -3.44 11.32
C ILE A 74 21.81 -2.65 10.97
N LYS A 75 22.96 -3.30 11.05
CA LYS A 75 24.22 -2.75 10.52
C LYS A 75 24.05 -2.60 9.01
N ASN A 76 24.22 -1.39 8.49
CA ASN A 76 24.11 -1.17 7.06
C ASN A 76 25.34 -1.81 6.39
N LYS A 77 25.21 -2.24 5.13
CA LYS A 77 26.30 -2.87 4.37
C LYS A 77 27.58 -2.00 4.25
N GLY A 78 27.55 -0.74 4.67
CA GLY A 78 28.71 0.16 4.75
C GLY A 78 29.48 0.13 6.07
N ASP A 79 29.00 -0.60 7.08
CA ASP A 79 29.62 -0.68 8.41
C ASP A 79 30.67 -1.81 8.51
N PHE A 80 31.07 -2.40 7.37
CA PHE A 80 32.01 -3.52 7.27
C PHE A 80 33.37 -3.11 6.68
N THR A 81 33.80 -1.87 6.88
CA THR A 81 35.19 -1.47 6.60
C THR A 81 35.97 -1.35 7.90
N GLU A 82 36.45 -2.48 8.40
CA GLU A 82 37.68 -2.62 9.18
C GLU A 82 38.43 -3.86 8.69
#